data_AF-A0A819ZS90-F1
#
_entry.id   AF-A0A819ZS90-F1
#
_cell.length_a   1.000
_cell.length_b   1.000
_cell.length_c   1.000
_cell.angle_alpha   90.00
_cell.angle_beta   90.00
_cell.angle_gamma   90.00
#
_symmetry.space_group_name_H-M   'P 1'
#
loop_
_entity.id
_entity.type
_entity.pdbx_description
1 polymer ?
#
loop_
_entity_poly.entity_id
_entity_poly.type
_entity_poly.pdbx_seq_one_letter_code
_entity_poly.pdbx_strand_id
1 'polypeptide(L)'
;MLNFDQQSVPKIDSLCSLRAYIHYCSIACIHHSLILQALEKYLKVRRIMFLNSQIRKMGVVLIQWIFDFTFTLPIFLTGNMVKMIIDNLCFISLSRLDLLLYTGVTIYILSDIVLAVIYRLLVRYVRQVSSKIDGNQQLKMQRDLTMVHRIVLINFQLAIVGIPAMLVMIVSIIRSDLLPHNCMRVIFMIGNLALACVIIIFFRITPNLRQSVVKCINLVFGFLISNNNQVTPIANTNRF
;
A
#
# COMPACT_ATOMS: atom_id res chain seq x y z
N MET A 1 21.11 -5.77 40.64
CA MET A 1 21.65 -6.47 39.45
C MET A 1 20.71 -7.62 39.14
N LEU A 2 19.74 -7.39 38.26
CA LEU A 2 18.90 -8.45 37.72
C LEU A 2 19.69 -9.07 36.57
N ASN A 3 20.08 -10.33 36.73
CA ASN A 3 20.61 -11.14 35.64
C ASN A 3 19.54 -11.19 34.55
N PHE A 4 19.71 -10.39 33.51
CA PHE A 4 19.12 -10.69 32.22
C PHE A 4 19.81 -11.95 31.74
N ASP A 5 19.25 -13.09 32.13
CA ASP A 5 19.55 -14.35 31.49
C ASP A 5 19.59 -14.10 29.98
N GLN A 6 20.66 -14.59 29.39
CA GLN A 6 20.87 -14.82 27.97
C GLN A 6 19.64 -15.55 27.41
N GLN A 7 18.54 -14.82 27.18
CA GLN A 7 17.42 -15.28 26.39
C GLN A 7 18.00 -15.43 25.00
N SER A 8 18.36 -16.68 24.70
CA SER A 8 18.87 -17.10 23.40
C SER A 8 18.01 -16.45 22.34
N VAL A 9 18.61 -15.51 21.60
CA VAL A 9 17.94 -14.84 20.47
C VAL A 9 17.42 -15.98 19.60
N PRO A 10 16.08 -16.15 19.49
CA PRO A 10 15.54 -17.28 18.76
C PRO A 10 16.04 -17.16 17.34
N LYS A 11 16.49 -18.29 16.81
CA LYS A 11 16.92 -18.38 15.42
C LYS A 11 15.80 -17.81 14.55
N ILE A 12 16.12 -16.73 13.85
CA ILE A 12 15.14 -16.01 13.03
C ILE A 12 14.79 -16.93 11.86
N ASP A 13 13.53 -17.32 11.76
CA ASP A 13 13.06 -18.14 10.65
C ASP A 13 13.16 -17.33 9.35
N SER A 14 13.66 -17.94 8.28
CA SER A 14 13.75 -17.31 6.95
C SER A 14 12.39 -16.79 6.46
N LEU A 15 11.31 -17.48 6.82
CA LEU A 15 9.93 -17.07 6.55
C LEU A 15 9.54 -15.78 7.29
N CYS A 16 10.04 -15.58 8.51
CA CYS A 16 9.80 -14.38 9.31
C CYS A 16 10.43 -13.16 8.64
N SER A 17 11.69 -13.29 8.25
CA SER A 17 12.42 -12.27 7.50
C SER A 17 11.74 -11.93 6.18
N LEU A 18 11.33 -12.95 5.41
CA LEU A 18 10.64 -12.75 4.14
C LEU A 18 9.30 -12.02 4.31
N ARG A 19 8.51 -12.37 5.33
CA ARG A 19 7.25 -11.69 5.64
C ARG A 19 7.46 -10.22 5.99
N ALA A 20 8.44 -9.93 6.82
CA ALA A 20 8.79 -8.55 7.17
C ALA A 20 9.21 -7.77 5.92
N TYR A 21 10.08 -8.33 5.09
CA TYR A 21 10.50 -7.71 3.82
C TYR A 21 9.31 -7.39 2.90
N ILE A 22 8.45 -8.38 2.64
CA ILE A 22 7.27 -8.21 1.80
C ILE A 22 6.35 -7.12 2.37
N HIS A 23 6.20 -7.05 3.70
CA HIS A 23 5.41 -6.01 4.35
C HIS A 23 5.95 -4.60 4.06
N TYR A 24 7.24 -4.36 4.26
CA TYR A 24 7.86 -3.06 3.97
C TYR A 24 7.80 -2.71 2.48
N CYS A 25 8.08 -3.67 1.59
CA CYS A 25 7.93 -3.47 0.13
C CYS A 25 6.50 -3.11 -0.24
N SER A 26 5.50 -3.76 0.38
CA SER A 26 4.09 -3.50 0.11
C SER A 26 3.69 -2.07 0.49
N ILE A 27 4.20 -1.56 1.61
CA ILE A 27 3.96 -0.17 2.04
C ILE A 27 4.55 0.81 1.02
N ALA A 28 5.80 0.61 0.61
CA ALA A 28 6.44 1.44 -0.42
C ALA A 28 5.64 1.40 -1.74
N CYS A 29 5.27 0.20 -2.19
CA CYS A 29 4.44 -0.02 -3.37
C CYS A 29 3.13 0.75 -3.32
N ILE A 30 2.45 0.81 -2.17
CA ILE A 30 1.20 1.55 -2.03
C ILE A 30 1.43 3.05 -2.21
N HIS A 31 2.40 3.63 -1.50
CA HIS A 31 2.72 5.07 -1.60
C HIS A 31 3.11 5.46 -3.03
N HIS A 32 4.03 4.72 -3.65
CA HIS A 32 4.46 5.01 -5.02
C HIS A 32 3.36 4.74 -6.06
N SER A 33 2.50 3.75 -5.85
CA SER A 33 1.32 3.54 -6.70
C SER A 33 0.34 4.71 -6.64
N LEU A 34 0.16 5.34 -5.47
CA LEU A 34 -0.67 6.53 -5.32
C LEU A 34 -0.05 7.74 -6.06
N ILE A 35 1.27 7.92 -5.97
CA ILE A 35 2.01 8.93 -6.74
C ILE A 35 1.82 8.71 -8.24
N LEU A 36 2.02 7.49 -8.74
CA LEU A 36 1.87 7.17 -10.16
C LEU A 36 0.45 7.43 -10.65
N GLN A 37 -0.58 7.09 -9.86
CA GLN A 37 -1.97 7.39 -10.21
C GLN A 37 -2.21 8.91 -10.28
N ALA A 38 -1.72 9.68 -9.32
CA ALA A 38 -1.84 11.14 -9.34
C ALA A 38 -1.11 11.75 -10.55
N LEU A 39 0.09 11.24 -10.86
CA LEU A 39 0.90 11.68 -11.99
C LEU A 39 0.21 11.35 -13.32
N GLU A 40 -0.35 10.16 -13.50
CA GLU A 40 -1.11 9.79 -14.69
C GLU A 40 -2.26 10.76 -14.93
N LYS A 41 -3.02 11.09 -13.88
CA LYS A 41 -4.11 12.06 -13.95
C LYS A 41 -3.63 13.45 -14.35
N TYR A 42 -2.53 13.90 -13.75
CA TYR A 42 -1.92 15.18 -14.10
C TYR A 42 -1.46 15.24 -15.57
N LEU A 43 -0.73 14.23 -16.03
CA LEU A 43 -0.25 14.13 -17.41
C LEU A 43 -1.42 14.09 -18.41
N LYS A 44 -2.48 13.36 -18.09
CA LYS A 44 -3.70 13.29 -18.90
C LYS A 44 -4.39 14.65 -19.01
N VAL A 45 -4.48 15.41 -17.92
CA VAL A 45 -5.08 16.76 -17.91
C VAL A 45 -4.24 17.75 -18.72
N ARG A 46 -2.90 17.61 -18.68
CA ARG A 46 -1.98 18.35 -19.57
C ARG A 46 -1.92 17.83 -21.01
N ARG A 47 -2.72 16.82 -21.36
CA ARG A 47 -2.75 16.17 -22.69
C ARG A 47 -1.39 15.63 -23.14
N ILE A 48 -0.53 15.26 -22.19
CA ILE A 48 0.75 14.60 -22.48
C ILE A 48 0.47 13.13 -22.78
N MET A 49 0.66 12.71 -24.03
CA MET A 49 0.26 11.38 -24.53
C MET A 49 1.19 10.22 -24.10
N PHE A 50 2.16 10.47 -23.22
CA PHE A 50 3.16 9.48 -22.82
C PHE A 50 2.54 8.21 -22.21
N LEU A 51 1.45 8.33 -21.46
CA LEU A 51 0.76 7.21 -20.80
C LEU A 51 -0.59 6.85 -21.42
N ASN A 52 -0.83 7.15 -22.70
CA ASN A 52 -2.12 6.80 -23.32
C ASN A 52 -2.28 5.28 -23.57
N SER A 53 -1.18 4.55 -23.80
CA SER A 53 -1.22 3.11 -24.03
C SER A 53 -1.26 2.32 -22.73
N GLN A 54 -2.14 1.32 -22.65
CA GLN A 54 -2.23 0.39 -21.51
C GLN A 54 -0.92 -0.37 -21.28
N ILE A 55 -0.22 -0.75 -22.36
CA ILE A 55 1.07 -1.44 -22.27
C ILE A 55 2.10 -0.56 -21.57
N ARG A 56 2.14 0.73 -21.90
CA ARG A 56 3.05 1.69 -21.24
C ARG A 56 2.71 1.89 -19.77
N LYS A 57 1.42 1.96 -19.42
CA LYS A 57 0.99 2.03 -18.01
C LYS A 57 1.44 0.79 -17.23
N MET A 58 1.23 -0.39 -17.80
CA MET A 58 1.66 -1.65 -17.18
C MET A 58 3.19 -1.69 -17.02
N GLY A 59 3.93 -1.26 -18.04
CA GLY A 59 5.40 -1.15 -17.96
C GLY A 59 5.87 -0.22 -16.83
N VAL A 60 5.24 0.95 -16.67
CA VAL A 60 5.57 1.88 -15.57
C VAL A 60 5.27 1.28 -14.20
N VAL A 61 4.16 0.56 -14.05
CA VAL A 61 3.84 -0.15 -12.80
C VAL A 61 4.89 -1.23 -12.52
N LEU A 62 5.26 -2.06 -13.50
CA LEU A 62 6.28 -3.09 -13.32
C LEU A 62 7.65 -2.49 -12.94
N ILE A 63 8.04 -1.38 -13.58
CA ILE A 63 9.28 -0.67 -13.23
C ILE A 63 9.22 -0.15 -11.79
N GLN A 64 8.10 0.42 -11.36
CA GLN A 64 7.92 0.89 -9.99
C GLN A 64 7.99 -0.27 -8.98
N TRP A 65 7.42 -1.44 -9.29
CA TRP A 65 7.54 -2.61 -8.43
C TRP A 65 9.01 -3.04 -8.29
N ILE A 66 9.74 -3.16 -9.40
CA ILE A 66 11.16 -3.52 -9.38
C ILE A 66 11.95 -2.49 -8.57
N PHE A 67 11.66 -1.20 -8.76
CA PHE A 67 12.28 -0.12 -8.00
C PHE A 67 12.03 -0.29 -6.50
N ASP A 68 10.80 -0.57 -6.07
CA ASP A 68 10.44 -0.69 -4.65
C ASP A 68 11.08 -1.90 -3.99
N PHE A 69 11.05 -3.07 -4.65
CA PHE A 69 11.77 -4.23 -4.15
C PHE A 69 13.27 -3.97 -4.03
N THR A 70 13.88 -3.38 -5.06
CA THR A 70 15.32 -3.09 -5.06
C THR A 70 15.69 -2.04 -4.02
N PHE A 71 14.86 -1.00 -3.86
CA PHE A 71 15.07 0.10 -2.93
C PHE A 71 14.95 -0.34 -1.47
N THR A 72 14.09 -1.31 -1.18
CA THR A 72 13.90 -1.85 0.17
C THR A 72 14.95 -2.92 0.52
N LEU A 73 15.67 -3.45 -0.48
CA LEU A 73 16.65 -4.51 -0.31
C LEU A 73 17.82 -4.15 0.63
N PRO A 74 18.43 -2.94 0.59
CA PRO A 74 19.48 -2.58 1.54
C PRO A 74 19.02 -2.64 2.99
N ILE A 75 17.78 -2.24 3.29
CA ILE A 75 17.19 -2.33 4.63
C ILE A 75 17.08 -3.79 5.07
N PHE A 76 16.75 -4.69 4.15
CA PHE A 76 16.71 -6.12 4.43
C PHE A 76 18.09 -6.74 4.65
N LEU A 77 19.09 -6.36 3.84
CA LEU A 77 20.44 -6.91 3.91
C LEU A 77 21.26 -6.36 5.08
N THR A 78 21.02 -5.10 5.46
CA THR A 78 21.77 -4.39 6.52
C THR A 78 21.01 -4.27 7.83
N GLY A 79 19.70 -4.48 7.81
CA GLY A 79 18.84 -4.41 8.99
C GLY A 79 18.99 -5.63 9.87
N ASN A 80 19.18 -5.42 11.17
CA ASN A 80 19.07 -6.49 12.14
C ASN A 80 17.60 -6.91 12.23
N MET A 81 17.28 -8.10 11.74
CA MET A 81 15.96 -8.70 11.95
C MET A 81 15.80 -9.02 13.44
N VAL A 82 14.67 -8.64 14.03
CA VAL A 82 14.36 -9.04 15.41
C VAL A 82 13.00 -9.71 15.41
N LYS A 83 12.99 -10.98 15.81
CA LYS A 83 11.75 -11.72 16.05
C LYS A 83 11.30 -11.41 17.47
N MET A 84 10.17 -10.72 17.63
CA MET A 84 9.50 -10.68 18.94
C MET A 84 8.87 -12.05 19.20
N ILE A 85 9.45 -12.77 20.15
CA ILE A 85 9.12 -14.16 20.50
C ILE A 85 7.66 -14.31 20.92
N ILE A 86 7.13 -13.30 21.61
CA ILE A 86 5.88 -13.39 22.37
C ILE A 86 4.65 -13.40 21.46
N ASP A 87 4.72 -12.80 20.26
CA ASP A 87 3.53 -12.58 19.41
C ASP A 87 3.66 -13.12 17.97
N ASN A 88 4.73 -13.86 17.63
CA ASN A 88 5.04 -14.26 16.24
C ASN A 88 5.05 -13.09 15.23
N LEU A 89 5.23 -11.86 15.71
CA LEU A 89 5.36 -10.68 14.89
C LEU A 89 6.80 -10.57 14.38
N CYS A 90 6.90 -10.45 13.06
CA CYS A 90 8.16 -10.36 12.34
C CYS A 90 8.33 -8.95 11.84
N PHE A 91 9.31 -8.22 12.37
CA PHE A 91 9.64 -6.88 11.91
C PHE A 91 11.16 -6.69 11.82
N ILE A 92 11.55 -5.78 10.94
CA ILE A 92 12.94 -5.34 10.83
C ILE A 92 13.19 -4.40 12.01
N SER A 93 14.16 -4.73 12.87
CA SER A 93 14.57 -3.80 13.91
C SER A 93 15.44 -2.72 13.28
N LEU A 94 14.85 -1.55 13.12
CA LEU A 94 15.54 -0.34 12.72
C LEU A 94 16.32 0.22 13.92
N SER A 95 17.22 -0.59 14.47
CA SER A 95 18.10 -0.24 15.59
C SER A 95 19.05 0.92 15.25
N ARG A 96 19.27 1.18 13.96
CA ARG A 96 20.06 2.31 13.49
C ARG A 96 19.14 3.46 13.06
N LEU A 97 19.39 4.63 13.65
CA LEU A 97 18.62 5.84 13.40
C LEU A 97 18.69 6.29 11.93
N ASP A 98 19.83 6.10 11.26
CA ASP A 98 20.01 6.45 9.85
C ASP A 98 19.09 5.64 8.93
N LEU A 99 18.93 4.35 9.17
CA LEU A 99 18.03 3.47 8.41
C LEU A 99 16.55 3.81 8.68
N LEU A 100 16.24 4.15 9.93
CA LEU A 100 14.91 4.62 10.32
C LEU A 100 14.56 5.95 9.63
N LEU A 101 15.47 6.92 9.66
CA LEU A 101 15.27 8.21 8.99
C LEU A 101 15.20 8.03 7.47
N TYR A 102 16.05 7.18 6.89
CA TYR A 102 16.01 6.86 5.47
C TYR A 102 14.64 6.33 5.05
N THR A 103 14.12 5.31 5.74
CA THR A 103 12.79 4.73 5.46
C THR A 103 11.66 5.73 5.70
N GLY A 104 11.68 6.42 6.85
CA GLY A 104 10.70 7.44 7.22
C GLY A 104 10.58 8.56 6.20
N VAL A 105 11.72 9.14 5.81
CA VAL A 105 11.77 10.27 4.89
C VAL A 105 11.40 9.84 3.48
N THR A 106 11.95 8.73 2.98
CA THR A 106 11.78 8.34 1.58
C THR A 106 10.39 7.77 1.29
N ILE A 107 9.85 6.95 2.19
CA ILE A 107 8.55 6.30 1.97
C ILE A 107 7.40 7.25 2.32
N TYR A 108 7.47 7.96 3.45
CA TYR A 108 6.34 8.78 3.91
C TYR A 108 6.47 10.24 3.46
N ILE A 109 7.49 10.95 3.96
CA ILE A 109 7.60 12.41 3.79
C ILE A 109 7.75 12.79 2.32
N LEU A 110 8.65 12.13 1.59
CA LEU A 110 8.89 12.43 0.19
C LEU A 110 7.67 12.12 -0.66
N SER A 111 6.98 11.00 -0.40
CA SER A 111 5.74 10.64 -1.08
C SER A 111 4.64 11.68 -0.89
N ASP A 112 4.46 12.17 0.35
CA ASP A 112 3.51 13.24 0.66
C ASP A 112 3.84 14.54 -0.06
N ILE A 113 5.13 14.95 -0.06
CA ILE A 113 5.59 16.16 -0.74
C ILE A 113 5.32 16.05 -2.24
N VAL A 114 5.70 14.93 -2.87
CA VAL A 114 5.48 14.72 -4.31
C VAL A 114 4.00 14.76 -4.66
N LEU A 115 3.14 14.10 -3.88
CA LEU A 115 1.68 14.14 -4.08
C LEU A 115 1.10 15.55 -3.91
N ALA A 116 1.53 16.28 -2.88
CA ALA A 116 1.10 17.64 -2.64
C ALA A 116 1.52 18.57 -3.80
N VAL A 117 2.72 18.39 -4.35
CA VAL A 117 3.20 19.12 -5.53
C VAL A 117 2.34 18.80 -6.75
N ILE A 118 2.08 17.52 -7.05
CA ILE A 118 1.23 17.11 -8.18
C ILE A 118 -0.16 17.72 -8.04
N TYR A 119 -0.76 17.67 -6.84
CA TYR A 119 -2.06 18.25 -6.58
C TYR A 119 -2.08 19.76 -6.79
N ARG A 120 -1.09 20.49 -6.26
CA ARG A 120 -0.97 21.94 -6.47
C ARG A 120 -0.80 22.30 -7.94
N LEU A 121 0.01 21.55 -8.69
CA LEU A 121 0.19 21.75 -10.13
C LEU A 121 -1.12 21.51 -10.90
N LEU A 122 -1.87 20.47 -10.53
CA LEU A 122 -3.17 20.17 -11.13
C LEU A 122 -4.20 21.27 -10.84
N VAL A 123 -4.32 21.73 -9.59
CA VAL A 123 -5.22 22.83 -9.21
C VAL A 123 -4.88 24.10 -9.99
N ARG A 124 -3.60 24.48 -10.06
CA ARG A 124 -3.16 25.65 -10.82
C ARG A 124 -3.54 25.55 -12.29
N TYR A 125 -3.30 24.39 -12.91
CA TYR A 125 -3.64 24.18 -14.31
C TYR A 125 -5.15 24.24 -14.55
N VAL A 126 -5.96 23.57 -13.73
CA VAL A 126 -7.42 23.59 -13.87
C VAL A 126 -7.96 25.01 -13.73
N ARG A 127 -7.46 25.82 -12.78
CA ARG A 127 -7.86 27.23 -12.62
C ARG A 127 -7.48 28.09 -13.83
N GLN A 128 -6.30 27.88 -14.42
CA GLN A 128 -5.83 28.64 -15.58
C GLN A 128 -6.64 28.34 -16.85
N VAL A 129 -7.06 27.08 -17.01
CA VAL A 129 -7.74 26.64 -18.23
C VAL A 129 -9.26 26.75 -18.10
N SER A 130 -9.83 26.82 -16.89
CA SER A 130 -11.28 26.73 -16.65
C SER A 130 -12.15 27.71 -17.44
N SER A 131 -11.64 28.87 -17.84
CA SER A 131 -12.40 29.85 -18.65
C SER A 131 -12.35 29.59 -20.16
N LYS A 132 -11.49 28.67 -20.62
CA LYS A 132 -11.17 28.44 -22.05
C LYS A 132 -11.67 27.10 -22.59
N ILE A 133 -12.37 26.30 -21.78
CA ILE A 133 -12.80 24.95 -22.14
C ILE A 133 -14.30 24.80 -22.00
N ASP A 134 -14.86 23.95 -22.86
CA ASP A 134 -16.27 23.58 -22.82
C ASP A 134 -16.65 22.96 -21.47
N GLY A 135 -17.92 23.17 -21.06
CA GLY A 135 -18.44 22.65 -19.79
C GLY A 135 -18.22 21.15 -19.60
N ASN A 136 -18.31 20.34 -20.67
CA ASN A 136 -18.03 18.91 -20.60
C ASN A 136 -16.56 18.59 -20.26
N GLN A 137 -15.61 19.36 -20.80
CA GLN A 137 -14.19 19.20 -20.48
C GLN A 137 -13.91 19.68 -19.06
N GLN A 138 -14.55 20.77 -18.64
CA GLN A 138 -14.45 21.29 -17.28
C GLN A 138 -14.94 20.28 -16.23
N LEU A 139 -16.10 19.65 -16.44
CA LEU A 139 -16.64 18.59 -15.57
C LEU A 139 -15.68 17.40 -15.47
N LYS A 140 -15.08 16.99 -16.59
CA LYS A 140 -14.08 15.90 -16.62
C LYS A 140 -12.84 16.25 -15.80
N MET A 141 -12.32 17.48 -15.94
CA MET A 141 -11.17 17.96 -15.17
C MET A 141 -11.48 18.07 -13.68
N GLN A 142 -12.68 18.56 -13.29
CA GLN A 142 -13.10 18.62 -11.90
C GLN A 142 -13.22 17.22 -11.27
N ARG A 143 -13.70 16.23 -12.03
CA ARG A 143 -13.75 14.84 -11.58
C ARG A 143 -12.33 14.28 -11.37
N ASP A 144 -11.42 14.50 -12.30
CA ASP A 144 -10.02 14.05 -12.16
C ASP A 144 -9.32 14.77 -10.98
N LEU A 145 -9.57 16.07 -10.77
CA LEU A 145 -9.08 16.81 -9.60
C LEU A 145 -9.62 16.24 -8.28
N THR A 146 -10.91 15.92 -8.24
CA THR A 146 -11.54 15.31 -7.05
C THR A 146 -10.95 13.93 -6.76
N MET A 147 -10.60 13.16 -7.79
CA MET A 147 -9.90 11.89 -7.62
C MET A 147 -8.49 12.10 -7.04
N VAL A 148 -7.71 13.05 -7.58
CA VAL A 148 -6.36 13.35 -7.03
C VAL A 148 -6.45 13.86 -5.59
N HIS A 149 -7.42 14.71 -5.27
CA HIS A 149 -7.66 15.16 -3.90
C HIS A 149 -7.88 13.96 -2.94
N ARG A 150 -8.70 12.99 -3.35
CA ARG A 150 -8.91 11.76 -2.57
C ARG A 150 -7.65 10.92 -2.43
N ILE A 151 -6.83 10.81 -3.48
CA ILE A 151 -5.53 10.11 -3.44
C ILE A 151 -4.61 10.78 -2.40
N VAL A 152 -4.52 12.11 -2.39
CA VAL A 152 -3.73 12.87 -1.41
C VAL A 152 -4.24 12.60 0.01
N LEU A 153 -5.55 12.65 0.25
CA LEU A 153 -6.14 12.38 1.56
C LEU A 153 -5.83 10.95 2.04
N ILE A 154 -5.92 9.95 1.16
CA ILE A 154 -5.58 8.56 1.49
C ILE A 154 -4.10 8.45 1.86
N ASN A 155 -3.20 9.05 1.08
CA ASN A 155 -1.77 9.01 1.36
C ASN A 155 -1.43 9.68 2.69
N PHE A 156 -2.04 10.84 2.96
CA PHE A 156 -1.86 11.56 4.20
C PHE A 156 -2.37 10.77 5.42
N GLN A 157 -3.50 10.07 5.29
CA GLN A 157 -4.01 9.17 6.33
C GLN A 157 -3.03 8.01 6.61
N LEU A 158 -2.44 7.42 5.57
CA LEU A 158 -1.40 6.39 5.72
C LEU A 158 -0.17 6.95 6.46
N ALA A 159 0.26 8.16 6.13
CA ALA A 159 1.37 8.82 6.80
C ALA A 159 1.08 9.11 8.27
N ILE A 160 -0.11 9.62 8.61
CA ILE A 160 -0.53 9.86 10.01
C ILE A 160 -0.46 8.57 10.83
N VAL A 161 -0.89 7.45 10.26
CA VAL A 161 -0.85 6.16 10.96
C VAL A 161 0.58 5.64 11.12
N GLY A 162 1.49 5.97 10.19
CA GLY A 162 2.90 5.64 10.28
C GLY A 162 3.66 6.43 11.37
N ILE A 163 3.24 7.66 11.69
CA ILE A 163 3.94 8.53 12.64
C ILE A 163 4.07 7.90 14.05
N PRO A 164 3.00 7.35 14.67
CA PRO A 164 3.13 6.65 15.95
C PRO A 164 4.15 5.52 15.93
N ALA A 165 4.20 4.73 14.85
CA ALA A 165 5.17 3.66 14.70
C ALA A 165 6.60 4.20 14.64
N MET A 166 6.82 5.26 13.88
CA MET A 166 8.12 5.94 13.79
C MET A 166 8.55 6.51 15.14
N LEU A 167 7.66 7.19 15.87
CA LEU A 167 7.96 7.76 17.18
C LEU A 167 8.36 6.67 18.19
N VAL A 168 7.62 5.57 18.22
CA VAL A 168 7.93 4.45 19.10
C VAL A 168 9.27 3.79 18.74
N MET A 169 9.57 3.64 17.44
CA MET A 169 10.88 3.15 17.02
C MET A 169 12.01 4.11 17.43
N ILE A 170 11.85 5.43 17.27
CA ILE A 170 12.82 6.42 17.74
C ILE A 170 13.04 6.30 19.25
N VAL A 171 11.96 6.22 20.04
CA VAL A 171 12.06 6.06 21.50
C VAL A 171 12.78 4.76 21.85
N SER A 172 12.52 3.67 21.12
CA SER A 172 13.19 2.37 21.35
C SER A 172 14.70 2.43 21.11
N ILE A 173 15.16 3.27 20.17
CA ILE A 173 16.59 3.48 19.91
C ILE A 173 17.23 4.29 21.05
N ILE A 174 16.53 5.31 21.56
CA ILE A 174 17.07 6.21 22.60
C ILE A 174 17.02 5.56 23.99
N ARG A 175 15.95 4.83 24.30
CA ARG A 175 15.71 4.16 25.58
C ARG A 175 15.02 2.81 25.36
N SER A 176 15.83 1.79 25.08
CA SER A 176 15.37 0.40 24.92
C SER A 176 14.53 -0.10 26.09
N ASP A 177 14.87 0.35 27.29
CA ASP A 177 14.35 -0.18 28.56
C ASP A 177 12.96 0.38 28.89
N LEU A 178 12.58 1.47 28.23
CA LEU A 178 11.36 2.21 28.53
C LEU A 178 10.14 1.68 27.78
N LEU A 179 10.33 0.82 26.77
CA LEU A 179 9.29 0.48 25.83
C LEU A 179 8.60 -0.86 26.19
N PRO A 180 7.34 -0.84 26.66
CA PRO A 180 6.62 -2.07 26.94
C PRO A 180 6.32 -2.81 25.63
N HIS A 181 6.51 -4.13 25.60
CA HIS A 181 6.20 -4.97 24.44
C HIS A 181 4.78 -4.76 23.89
N ASN A 182 3.82 -4.46 24.77
CA ASN A 182 2.42 -4.21 24.41
C ASN A 182 2.23 -2.99 23.49
N CYS A 183 3.10 -1.97 23.57
CA CYS A 183 3.00 -0.78 22.73
C CYS A 183 3.24 -1.11 21.25
N MET A 184 4.24 -1.94 20.95
CA MET A 184 4.53 -2.37 19.57
C MET A 184 3.34 -3.15 18.98
N ARG A 185 2.75 -4.04 19.77
CA ARG A 185 1.57 -4.82 19.35
C ARG A 185 0.38 -3.93 18.99
N VAL A 186 0.07 -2.94 19.82
CA VAL A 186 -1.03 -1.99 19.56
C VAL A 186 -0.79 -1.21 18.27
N ILE A 187 0.44 -0.75 18.05
CA ILE A 187 0.82 -0.01 16.84
C ILE A 187 0.65 -0.87 15.58
N PHE A 188 1.12 -2.11 15.61
CA PHE A 188 0.94 -3.03 14.47
C PHE A 188 -0.53 -3.30 14.18
N MET A 189 -1.36 -3.48 15.22
CA MET A 189 -2.81 -3.67 15.04
C MET A 189 -3.47 -2.42 14.43
N ILE A 190 -3.13 -1.22 14.91
CA ILE A 190 -3.62 0.04 14.35
C ILE A 190 -3.18 0.21 12.89
N GLY A 191 -1.91 -0.09 12.59
CA GLY A 191 -1.38 -0.05 11.23
C GLY A 191 -2.13 -0.98 10.27
N ASN A 192 -2.37 -2.23 10.67
CA ASN A 192 -3.13 -3.20 9.88
C ASN A 192 -4.59 -2.78 9.70
N LEU A 193 -5.23 -2.26 10.74
CA LEU A 193 -6.60 -1.76 10.67
C LEU A 193 -6.71 -0.58 9.70
N ALA A 194 -5.77 0.38 9.78
CA ALA A 194 -5.72 1.50 8.85
C ALA A 194 -5.52 1.05 7.41
N LEU A 195 -4.64 0.08 7.17
CA LEU A 195 -4.42 -0.48 5.85
C LEU A 195 -5.71 -1.11 5.30
N ALA A 196 -6.42 -1.88 6.12
CA ALA A 196 -7.72 -2.44 5.74
C ALA A 196 -8.75 -1.35 5.41
N CYS A 197 -8.83 -0.29 6.22
CA CYS A 197 -9.69 0.87 5.96
C CYS A 197 -9.34 1.54 4.63
N VAL A 198 -8.05 1.73 4.33
CA VAL A 198 -7.58 2.34 3.08
C VAL A 198 -7.97 1.47 1.88
N ILE A 199 -7.81 0.15 1.96
CA ILE A 199 -8.24 -0.77 0.91
C ILE A 199 -9.75 -0.63 0.67
N ILE A 200 -10.57 -0.60 1.72
CA ILE A 200 -12.03 -0.42 1.61
C ILE A 200 -12.38 0.92 0.95
N ILE A 201 -11.73 2.00 1.38
CA ILE A 201 -11.92 3.35 0.81
C ILE A 201 -11.52 3.37 -0.67
N PHE A 202 -10.39 2.76 -1.02
CA PHE A 202 -9.90 2.69 -2.39
C PHE A 202 -10.86 1.92 -3.30
N PHE A 203 -11.42 0.80 -2.82
CA PHE A 203 -12.47 0.05 -3.49
C PHE A 203 -13.74 0.87 -3.72
N ARG A 204 -14.14 1.69 -2.75
CA ARG A 204 -15.31 2.58 -2.89
C ARG A 204 -15.08 3.72 -3.88
N ILE A 205 -13.86 4.27 -3.93
CA ILE A 205 -13.54 5.43 -4.77
C ILE A 205 -13.31 5.04 -6.23
N THR A 206 -12.91 3.79 -6.51
CA THR A 206 -12.57 3.34 -7.86
C THR A 206 -13.71 2.50 -8.46
N PRO A 207 -14.69 3.11 -9.16
CA PRO A 207 -15.85 2.40 -9.69
C PRO A 207 -15.47 1.33 -10.72
N ASN A 208 -14.39 1.54 -11.48
CA ASN A 208 -13.90 0.56 -12.45
C ASN A 208 -13.43 -0.72 -11.77
N LEU A 209 -12.75 -0.62 -10.61
CA LEU A 209 -12.35 -1.79 -9.82
C LEU A 209 -13.57 -2.52 -9.28
N ARG A 210 -14.55 -1.78 -8.74
CA ARG A 210 -15.82 -2.36 -8.27
C ARG A 210 -16.53 -3.13 -9.38
N GLN A 211 -16.63 -2.56 -10.58
CA GLN A 211 -17.27 -3.21 -11.72
C GLN A 211 -16.49 -4.45 -12.19
N SER A 212 -15.16 -4.37 -12.26
CA SER A 212 -14.32 -5.53 -12.63
C SER A 212 -14.41 -6.66 -11.60
N VAL A 213 -14.43 -6.33 -10.31
CA VAL A 213 -14.55 -7.33 -9.23
C VAL A 213 -15.94 -7.96 -9.22
N VAL A 214 -17.02 -7.18 -9.37
CA VAL A 214 -18.38 -7.73 -9.47
C VAL A 214 -18.50 -8.65 -10.69
N LYS A 215 -17.93 -8.28 -11.85
CA LYS A 215 -17.88 -9.15 -13.02
C LYS A 215 -17.11 -10.44 -12.75
N CYS A 216 -15.95 -10.35 -12.09
CA CYS A 216 -15.13 -11.51 -11.77
C CYS A 216 -15.84 -12.46 -10.78
N ILE A 217 -16.45 -11.91 -9.73
CA ILE A 217 -17.27 -12.66 -8.77
C ILE A 217 -18.42 -13.36 -9.49
N ASN A 218 -19.16 -12.66 -10.36
CA ASN A 218 -20.26 -13.25 -11.12
C ASN A 218 -19.78 -14.36 -12.08
N LEU A 219 -18.59 -14.23 -12.67
CA LEU A 219 -18.00 -15.28 -13.50
C LEU A 219 -17.60 -16.51 -12.68
N VAL A 220 -16.97 -16.31 -11.52
CA VAL A 220 -16.57 -17.41 -10.62
C VAL A 220 -17.80 -18.13 -10.05
N PHE A 221 -18.77 -17.38 -9.53
CA PHE A 221 -20.02 -17.97 -9.01
C PHE A 221 -20.88 -18.58 -10.11
N GLY A 222 -20.93 -17.97 -11.30
CA GLY A 222 -21.61 -18.55 -12.46
C GLY A 222 -20.99 -19.87 -12.93
N PHE A 223 -19.66 -19.97 -12.89
CA PHE A 223 -18.94 -21.21 -13.18
C PHE A 223 -19.21 -22.30 -12.14
N LEU A 224 -19.27 -21.94 -10.85
CA LEU A 224 -19.58 -22.88 -9.76
C LEU A 224 -21.03 -23.41 -9.84
N ILE A 225 -22.00 -22.56 -10.23
CA ILE A 225 -23.39 -22.98 -10.40
C ILE A 225 -23.54 -23.88 -11.66
N SER A 226 -22.82 -23.58 -12.74
CA SER A 226 -22.85 -24.40 -13.95
C SER A 226 -22.24 -25.80 -13.75
N ASN A 227 -21.24 -25.95 -12.87
CA ASN A 227 -20.60 -27.24 -12.59
C ASN A 227 -21.44 -28.14 -11.66
N ASN A 228 -22.29 -27.56 -10.80
CA ASN A 228 -23.18 -28.35 -9.93
C ASN A 228 -24.40 -28.93 -10.67
N ASN A 229 -24.75 -28.43 -11.86
CA ASN A 229 -25.85 -28.93 -12.66
C ASN A 229 -25.45 -30.03 -13.68
N GLN A 230 -24.17 -30.44 -13.72
CA GLN A 230 -23.69 -31.54 -14.57
C GLN A 230 -23.50 -32.87 -13.84
N VAL A 231 -23.86 -32.97 -12.55
CA VAL A 231 -23.97 -34.28 -11.88
C VAL A 231 -25.29 -34.91 -12.29
N THR A 232 -25.22 -35.78 -13.28
CA THR A 232 -26.33 -36.52 -13.89
C THR A 232 -27.14 -37.31 -12.85
N PRO A 233 -28.48 -37.40 -12.99
CA PRO A 233 -29.28 -38.31 -12.21
C PRO A 233 -28.91 -39.75 -12.59
N ILE A 234 -28.49 -40.54 -11.61
CA ILE A 234 -28.36 -42.00 -11.74
C ILE A 234 -29.76 -42.53 -12.04
N ALA A 235 -29.98 -42.91 -13.30
CA ALA A 235 -31.20 -43.57 -13.73
C ALA A 235 -31.27 -44.94 -13.04
N ASN A 236 -32.15 -45.04 -12.03
CA ASN A 236 -32.59 -46.31 -11.48
C ASN A 236 -33.24 -47.13 -12.60
N THR A 237 -32.48 -48.06 -13.16
CA THR A 237 -32.99 -49.04 -14.09
C THR A 237 -33.57 -50.18 -13.27
N ASN A 238 -34.81 -50.00 -12.82
CA ASN A 238 -35.65 -51.12 -12.41
C ASN A 238 -36.00 -51.91 -13.68
N ARG A 239 -35.46 -53.12 -13.82
CA ARG A 239 -36.09 -54.17 -14.61
C ARG A 239 -36.19 -55.44 -13.76
N PHE A 240 -37.42 -55.93 -13.76
CA PHE A 240 -37.92 -57.21 -13.31
C PHE A 240 -37.03 -58.40 -13.63
#